data_AF-A0A841XN57-F1
#
_entry.id   AF-A0A841XN57-F1
#
_cell.length_a   1.000
_cell.length_b   1.000
_cell.length_c   1.000
_cell.angle_alpha   90.00
_cell.angle_beta   90.00
_cell.angle_gamma   90.00
#
_symmetry.space_group_name_H-M   'P 1'
#
loop_
_entity.id
_entity.type
_entity.pdbx_description
1 polymer ?
#
loop_
_entity_poly.entity_id
_entity_poly.type
_entity_poly.pdbx_seq_one_letter_code
_entity_poly.pdbx_strand_id
1 'polypeptide(L)'
;MSVEFKGMDGILKELENKCGPRKLNQITNQVLKKASEVVKEDMIQAFGAFADTGASQGEIVVSLPRAIQGVKQVKLGWNGPKGRWRIIHLNENGYTKTGRRITPRGMGTIRKTVASANKKFLDTAQDELRRFL
;
A
#
# COMPACT_ATOMS: atom_id res chain seq x y z
N MET A 1 -7.22 4.28 -33.07
CA MET A 1 -5.76 4.17 -32.94
C MET A 1 -5.48 3.41 -31.65
N SER A 2 -4.97 2.18 -31.71
CA SER A 2 -4.55 1.43 -30.52
C SER A 2 -3.04 1.57 -30.35
N VAL A 3 -2.61 2.34 -29.36
CA VAL A 3 -1.21 2.37 -28.95
C VAL A 3 -1.00 1.21 -27.99
N GLU A 4 -0.18 0.23 -28.40
CA GLU A 4 0.15 -0.94 -27.57
C GLU A 4 1.33 -0.58 -26.65
N PHE A 5 1.08 -0.53 -25.34
CA PHE A 5 2.11 -0.24 -24.35
C PHE A 5 2.74 -1.52 -23.82
N LYS A 6 4.07 -1.64 -23.94
CA LYS A 6 4.85 -2.80 -23.45
C LYS A 6 4.99 -2.88 -21.92
N GLY A 7 4.41 -1.94 -21.17
CA GLY A 7 4.49 -1.87 -19.70
C GLY A 7 4.26 -0.45 -19.16
N MET A 8 4.47 -0.26 -17.85
CA MET A 8 4.34 1.06 -17.20
C MET A 8 5.30 2.10 -17.76
N ASP A 9 6.53 1.71 -18.10
CA ASP A 9 7.54 2.65 -18.61
C ASP A 9 7.14 3.31 -19.93
N GLY A 10 6.44 2.58 -20.80
CA GLY A 10 5.91 3.12 -22.05
C GLY A 10 4.85 4.18 -21.80
N ILE A 11 3.95 3.93 -20.84
CA ILE A 11 2.90 4.87 -20.46
C ILE A 11 3.51 6.14 -19.84
N LEU A 12 4.49 5.97 -18.94
CA LEU A 12 5.18 7.09 -18.30
C LEU A 12 5.90 7.98 -19.30
N LYS A 13 6.60 7.38 -20.27
CA LYS A 13 7.31 8.12 -21.33
C LYS A 13 6.35 8.92 -22.22
N GLU A 14 5.21 8.35 -22.58
CA GLU A 14 4.21 9.07 -23.38
C GLU A 14 3.57 10.22 -22.59
N LEU A 15 3.24 9.99 -21.32
CA LEU A 15 2.75 11.04 -20.43
C LEU A 15 3.78 12.16 -20.24
N GLU A 16 5.06 11.82 -20.13
CA GLU A 16 6.15 12.80 -20.08
C GLU A 16 6.20 13.67 -21.34
N ASN A 17 6.12 13.04 -22.51
CA ASN A 17 6.11 13.75 -23.79
C ASN A 17 4.89 14.69 -23.95
N LYS A 18 3.71 14.25 -23.50
CA LYS A 18 2.47 15.04 -23.61
C LYS A 18 2.38 16.18 -22.60
N CYS A 19 2.80 15.93 -21.36
CA CYS A 19 2.46 16.77 -20.21
C CYS A 19 3.68 17.42 -19.52
N GLY A 20 4.89 16.96 -19.81
CA GLY A 20 6.12 17.40 -19.16
C GLY A 20 6.30 16.89 -17.72
N PRO A 21 7.49 17.10 -17.14
CA PRO A 21 7.92 16.44 -15.89
C PRO A 21 7.11 16.90 -14.67
N ARG A 22 6.66 18.15 -14.61
CA ARG A 22 5.88 18.69 -13.48
C ARG A 22 4.51 18.01 -13.39
N LYS A 23 3.81 17.88 -14.51
CA LYS A 23 2.48 17.30 -14.55
C LYS A 23 2.54 15.78 -14.43
N LEU A 24 3.54 15.13 -15.02
CA LEU A 24 3.85 13.72 -14.76
C LEU A 24 4.01 13.47 -13.26
N ASN A 25 4.78 14.31 -12.57
CA ASN A 25 4.97 14.19 -11.13
C ASN A 25 3.66 14.25 -10.33
N GLN A 26 2.72 15.10 -10.72
CA GLN A 26 1.41 15.20 -10.09
C GLN A 26 0.58 13.94 -10.36
N ILE A 27 0.56 13.46 -11.61
CA ILE A 27 -0.12 12.24 -12.02
C ILE A 27 0.43 11.04 -11.23
N THR A 28 1.75 10.86 -11.16
CA THR A 28 2.36 9.77 -10.38
C THR A 28 1.93 9.81 -8.92
N ASN A 29 1.86 11.01 -8.30
CA ASN A 29 1.41 11.12 -6.92
C ASN A 29 -0.06 10.73 -6.75
N GLN A 30 -0.93 11.11 -7.70
CA GLN A 30 -2.34 10.73 -7.69
C GLN A 30 -2.53 9.23 -7.86
N VAL A 31 -1.81 8.63 -8.81
CA VAL A 31 -1.82 7.19 -9.09
C VAL A 31 -1.35 6.41 -7.88
N LEU A 32 -0.19 6.77 -7.30
CA LEU A 32 0.34 6.11 -6.11
C LEU A 32 -0.62 6.18 -4.93
N LYS A 33 -1.27 7.33 -4.72
CA LYS A 33 -2.29 7.49 -3.68
C LYS A 33 -3.48 6.55 -3.91
N LYS A 34 -4.03 6.51 -5.12
CA LYS A 34 -5.18 5.64 -5.44
C LYS A 34 -4.83 4.16 -5.30
N ALA A 35 -3.72 3.72 -5.89
CA ALA A 35 -3.29 2.33 -5.80
C ALA A 35 -3.03 1.90 -4.35
N SER A 36 -2.48 2.78 -3.51
CA SER A 36 -2.23 2.46 -2.10
C SER A 36 -3.48 2.44 -1.22
N GLU A 37 -4.52 3.23 -1.52
CA GLU A 37 -5.82 3.12 -0.83
C GLU A 37 -6.48 1.75 -1.06
N VAL A 38 -6.35 1.19 -2.27
CA VAL A 38 -6.85 -0.18 -2.55
C VAL A 38 -6.15 -1.23 -1.68
N VAL A 39 -4.82 -1.11 -1.51
CA VAL A 39 -4.04 -2.01 -0.64
C VAL A 39 -4.43 -1.83 0.83
N LYS A 40 -4.72 -0.59 1.25
CA LYS A 40 -5.17 -0.28 2.61
C LYS A 40 -6.52 -0.92 2.91
N GLU A 41 -7.46 -0.89 1.97
CA GLU A 41 -8.75 -1.57 2.10
C GLU A 41 -8.58 -3.08 2.28
N ASP A 42 -7.73 -3.71 1.47
CA ASP A 42 -7.41 -5.14 1.62
C ASP A 42 -6.80 -5.44 3.00
N MET A 43 -5.93 -4.56 3.50
CA MET A 43 -5.36 -4.67 4.84
C MET A 43 -6.41 -4.52 5.95
N ILE A 44 -7.34 -3.58 5.82
CA ILE A 44 -8.45 -3.38 6.75
C ILE A 44 -9.33 -4.63 6.80
N GLN A 45 -9.68 -5.20 5.64
CA GLN A 45 -10.45 -6.43 5.53
C GLN A 45 -9.73 -7.61 6.17
N ALA A 46 -8.43 -7.78 5.87
CA ALA A 46 -7.63 -8.86 6.42
C ALA A 46 -7.55 -8.81 7.96
N PHE A 47 -7.42 -7.62 8.54
CA PHE A 47 -7.44 -7.44 9.99
C PHE A 47 -8.83 -7.64 10.62
N GLY A 48 -9.90 -7.55 9.83
CA GLY A 48 -11.27 -7.79 10.30
C GLY A 48 -11.51 -9.24 10.71
N ALA A 49 -10.85 -10.20 10.06
CA ALA A 49 -11.04 -11.63 10.31
C ALA A 49 -10.65 -12.08 11.73
N PHE A 50 -9.83 -11.30 12.43
CA PHE A 50 -9.39 -11.57 13.81
C PHE A 50 -9.51 -10.34 14.71
N ALA A 51 -10.31 -9.35 14.29
CA ALA A 51 -10.51 -8.14 15.07
C ALA A 51 -11.22 -8.47 16.39
N ASP A 52 -10.72 -7.85 17.46
CA ASP A 52 -11.41 -7.77 18.75
C ASP A 52 -12.07 -6.39 18.86
N THR A 53 -11.31 -5.38 19.28
CA THR A 53 -11.78 -3.98 19.37
C THR A 53 -11.74 -3.20 18.05
N GLY A 54 -11.25 -3.79 16.96
CA GLY A 54 -11.01 -3.10 15.68
C GLY A 54 -9.92 -2.01 15.71
N ALA A 55 -9.25 -1.79 16.85
CA ALA A 55 -8.28 -0.72 17.01
C ALA A 55 -7.10 -0.79 16.02
N SER A 56 -6.61 -1.99 15.69
CA SER A 56 -5.56 -2.15 14.69
C SER A 56 -6.03 -1.80 13.29
N GLN A 57 -7.31 -1.96 12.97
CA GLN A 57 -7.88 -1.56 11.67
C GLN A 57 -8.03 -0.04 11.60
N GLY A 58 -8.55 0.56 12.67
CA GLY A 58 -8.80 2.01 12.74
C GLY A 58 -7.54 2.88 12.68
N GLU A 59 -6.36 2.29 12.84
CA GLU A 59 -5.08 3.00 12.74
C GLU A 59 -4.33 2.70 11.44
N ILE A 60 -4.88 1.88 10.53
CA ILE A 60 -4.21 1.61 9.24
C ILE A 60 -4.24 2.88 8.41
N VAL A 61 -3.06 3.39 8.07
CA VAL A 61 -2.87 4.60 7.29
C VAL A 61 -1.91 4.38 6.14
N VAL A 62 -2.05 5.25 5.14
CA VAL A 62 -1.18 5.34 3.98
C VAL A 62 -0.54 6.72 3.99
N SER A 63 0.78 6.79 3.82
CA SER A 63 1.49 8.05 3.78
C SER A 63 1.25 8.78 2.46
N LEU A 64 1.50 10.10 2.45
CA LEU A 64 1.64 10.81 1.19
C LEU A 64 2.80 10.23 0.37
N PRO A 65 2.71 10.24 -0.99
CA PRO A 65 3.82 9.89 -1.85
C PRO A 65 5.03 10.78 -1.60
N ARG A 66 6.20 10.17 -1.41
CA ARG A 66 7.47 10.88 -1.20
C ARG A 66 8.57 10.26 -2.03
N ALA A 67 9.45 11.11 -2.57
CA ALA A 67 10.69 10.67 -3.17
C ALA A 67 11.69 10.34 -2.06
N ILE A 68 12.14 9.10 -2.01
CA ILE A 68 13.18 8.64 -1.09
C ILE A 68 14.22 7.93 -1.95
N GLN A 69 15.47 8.39 -1.90
CA GLN A 69 16.57 7.85 -2.72
C GLN A 69 16.24 7.83 -4.23
N GLY A 70 15.57 8.87 -4.72
CA GLY A 70 15.20 8.99 -6.14
C GLY A 70 13.97 8.18 -6.57
N VAL A 71 13.42 7.33 -5.69
CA VAL A 71 12.21 6.54 -5.97
C VAL A 71 11.00 7.14 -5.27
N LYS A 72 9.91 7.36 -6.01
CA LYS A 72 8.64 7.74 -5.41
C LYS A 72 7.98 6.53 -4.77
N GLN A 73 7.73 6.63 -3.48
CA GLN A 73 7.11 5.56 -2.72
C GLN A 73 6.04 6.07 -1.76
N VAL A 74 5.18 5.14 -1.35
CA VAL A 74 4.14 5.33 -0.36
C VAL A 74 4.32 4.27 0.72
N LYS A 75 4.09 4.64 1.99
CA LYS A 75 4.19 3.72 3.13
C LYS A 75 2.80 3.39 3.64
N LEU A 76 2.51 2.10 3.79
CA LEU A 76 1.40 1.60 4.59
C LEU A 76 1.90 1.36 6.02
N GLY A 77 1.13 1.76 7.02
CA GLY A 77 1.51 1.59 8.42
C GLY A 77 0.37 1.81 9.38
N TRP A 78 0.72 1.96 10.66
CA TRP A 78 -0.22 2.22 11.75
C TRP A 78 0.04 3.58 12.37
N ASN A 79 -1.00 4.42 12.46
CA ASN A 79 -0.94 5.70 13.14
C ASN A 79 -2.30 6.04 13.75
N GLY A 80 -2.34 6.25 15.05
CA GLY A 80 -3.54 6.67 15.76
C GLY A 80 -3.37 6.70 17.29
N PRO A 81 -4.43 7.07 18.01
CA PRO A 81 -4.38 7.39 19.44
C PRO A 81 -4.12 6.18 20.35
N LYS A 82 -4.41 4.96 19.89
CA LYS A 82 -4.16 3.71 20.61
C LYS A 82 -2.74 3.16 20.35
N GLY A 83 -1.95 3.81 19.48
CA GLY A 83 -0.53 3.55 19.31
C GLY A 83 -0.20 2.12 18.85
N ARG A 84 -1.04 1.50 18.02
CA ARG A 84 -0.92 0.11 17.60
C ARG A 84 0.37 -0.19 16.86
N TRP A 85 0.99 0.80 16.24
CA TRP A 85 2.32 0.69 15.63
C TRP A 85 3.37 0.08 16.57
N ARG A 86 3.24 0.33 17.89
CA ARG A 86 4.17 -0.19 18.90
C ARG A 86 4.09 -1.70 19.09
N ILE A 87 2.95 -2.32 18.75
CA ILE A 87 2.68 -3.73 19.04
C ILE A 87 2.27 -4.54 17.80
N ILE A 88 2.08 -3.90 16.65
CA ILE A 88 1.62 -4.57 15.43
C ILE A 88 2.58 -5.69 14.98
N HIS A 89 3.88 -5.48 15.19
CA HIS A 89 4.91 -6.49 14.90
C HIS A 89 4.75 -7.75 15.77
N LEU A 90 4.20 -7.63 16.99
CA LEU A 90 3.89 -8.78 17.84
C LEU A 90 2.69 -9.56 17.28
N ASN A 91 1.73 -8.88 16.63
CA ASN A 91 0.64 -9.56 15.94
C ASN A 91 1.16 -10.36 14.73
N GLU A 92 2.11 -9.79 13.99
CA GLU A 92 2.69 -10.41 12.80
C GLU A 92 3.60 -11.60 13.13
N ASN A 93 4.43 -11.47 14.16
CA ASN A 93 5.49 -12.44 14.47
C ASN A 93 5.20 -13.29 15.72
N GLY A 94 4.14 -13.01 16.45
CA GLY A 94 3.93 -13.53 17.81
C GLY A 94 4.90 -12.95 18.83
N TYR A 95 4.71 -13.30 20.11
CA TYR A 95 5.60 -12.85 21.20
C TYR A 95 5.75 -13.91 22.30
N THR A 96 6.67 -13.70 23.24
CA THR A 96 6.84 -14.57 24.41
C THR A 96 6.39 -13.81 25.66
N LYS A 97 5.56 -14.44 26.49
CA LYS A 97 5.08 -13.87 27.76
C LYS A 97 5.30 -14.91 28.86
N THR A 98 6.09 -14.56 29.87
CA THR A 98 6.35 -15.42 31.04
C THR A 98 6.83 -16.83 30.63
N GLY A 99 7.83 -16.89 29.75
CA GLY A 99 8.40 -18.16 29.26
C GLY A 99 7.52 -18.93 28.28
N ARG A 100 6.29 -18.50 27.99
CA ARG A 100 5.38 -19.14 27.03
C ARG A 100 5.30 -18.36 25.72
N ARG A 101 5.47 -19.05 24.61
CA ARG A 101 5.28 -18.51 23.25
C ARG A 101 3.78 -18.34 22.99
N ILE A 102 3.38 -17.14 22.57
CA ILE A 102 2.02 -16.80 22.17
C ILE A 102 2.00 -16.58 20.66
N THR A 103 1.07 -17.26 20.00
CA THR A 103 0.79 -17.17 18.57
C THR A 103 -0.55 -16.45 18.36
N PRO A 104 -0.55 -15.17 17.96
CA PRO A 104 -1.76 -14.42 17.69
C PRO A 104 -2.53 -15.00 16.50
N ARG A 105 -3.86 -14.83 16.51
CA ARG A 105 -4.74 -15.22 15.39
C ARG A 105 -4.36 -14.56 14.06
N GLY A 106 -3.81 -13.34 14.14
CA GLY A 106 -3.39 -12.56 12.97
C GLY A 106 -1.96 -12.80 12.50
N MET A 107 -1.25 -13.81 13.03
CA MET A 107 0.15 -14.07 12.66
C MET A 107 0.31 -14.26 11.15
N GLY A 108 1.29 -13.57 10.55
CA GLY A 108 1.57 -13.61 9.12
C GLY A 108 0.55 -12.90 8.21
N THR A 109 -0.45 -12.22 8.78
CA THR A 109 -1.48 -11.54 7.97
C THR A 109 -0.87 -10.43 7.14
N ILE A 110 0.00 -9.59 7.71
CA ILE A 110 0.56 -8.43 6.99
C ILE A 110 1.35 -8.92 5.79
N ARG A 111 2.25 -9.89 5.99
CA ARG A 111 3.05 -10.46 4.90
C ARG A 111 2.16 -11.07 3.81
N LYS A 112 1.17 -11.86 4.19
CA LYS A 112 0.24 -12.50 3.25
C LYS A 112 -0.52 -11.45 2.44
N THR A 113 -1.07 -10.44 3.10
CA THR A 113 -1.86 -9.39 2.45
C THR A 113 -0.99 -8.54 1.52
N VAL A 114 0.23 -8.18 1.91
CA VAL A 114 1.15 -7.43 1.05
C VAL A 114 1.51 -8.25 -0.19
N ALA A 115 1.79 -9.55 -0.02
CA ALA A 115 2.10 -10.44 -1.14
C ALA A 115 0.93 -10.55 -2.13
N SER A 116 -0.31 -10.70 -1.63
CA SER A 116 -1.50 -10.77 -2.50
C SER A 116 -1.85 -9.43 -3.14
N ALA A 117 -1.62 -8.32 -2.44
CA ALA A 117 -1.98 -6.99 -2.92
C ALA A 117 -1.00 -6.41 -3.95
N ASN A 118 0.21 -6.96 -4.07
CA ASN A 118 1.24 -6.44 -4.98
C ASN A 118 0.76 -6.38 -6.44
N LYS A 119 0.14 -7.46 -6.93
CA LYS A 119 -0.41 -7.49 -8.30
C LYS A 119 -1.52 -6.44 -8.46
N LYS A 120 -2.47 -6.40 -7.52
CA LYS A 120 -3.59 -5.46 -7.53
C LYS A 120 -3.12 -3.99 -7.51
N PHE A 121 -2.06 -3.70 -6.75
CA PHE A 121 -1.43 -2.38 -6.71
C PHE A 121 -0.88 -1.98 -8.08
N LEU A 122 -0.13 -2.87 -8.73
CA LEU A 122 0.45 -2.62 -10.05
C LEU A 122 -0.63 -2.46 -11.13
N ASP A 123 -1.62 -3.35 -11.15
CA ASP A 123 -2.74 -3.30 -12.10
C ASP A 123 -3.52 -1.98 -11.93
N THR A 124 -3.87 -1.61 -10.69
CA THR A 124 -4.55 -0.34 -10.40
C THR A 124 -3.70 0.86 -10.81
N ALA A 125 -2.40 0.84 -10.54
CA ALA A 125 -1.50 1.92 -10.93
C ALA A 125 -1.42 2.09 -12.44
N GLN A 126 -1.33 0.98 -13.18
CA GLN A 126 -1.28 0.97 -14.64
C GLN A 126 -2.60 1.50 -15.24
N ASP A 127 -3.74 1.05 -14.72
CA ASP A 127 -5.04 1.49 -15.21
C ASP A 127 -5.31 2.96 -14.90
N GLU A 128 -4.90 3.45 -13.73
CA GLU A 128 -5.00 4.87 -13.40
C GLU A 128 -4.08 5.72 -14.28
N LEU A 129 -2.87 5.26 -14.61
CA LEU A 129 -1.98 5.98 -15.54
C LEU A 129 -2.59 6.08 -16.94
N ARG A 130 -3.24 5.01 -17.42
CA ARG A 130 -3.88 4.99 -18.75
C ARG A 130 -4.99 6.01 -18.90
N ARG A 131 -5.65 6.42 -17.82
CA ARG A 131 -6.71 7.43 -17.85
C ARG A 131 -6.21 8.85 -18.15
N PHE A 132 -4.90 9.08 -18.08
CA PHE A 132 -4.28 10.37 -18.37
C PHE A 132 -3.68 10.46 -19.79
N LEU A 133 -3.73 9.36 -20.55
CA LEU A 133 -3.28 9.30 -21.94
C LEU A 133 -4.35 9.81 -22.90
#